data_AF-A0A4S4LCY8-F1
#
_entry.id   AF-A0A4S4LCY8-F1
#
_cell.length_a   1.000
_cell.length_b   1.000
_cell.length_c   1.000
_cell.angle_alpha   90.00
_cell.angle_beta   90.00
_cell.angle_gamma   90.00
#
_symmetry.space_group_name_H-M   'P 1'
#
loop_
_entity.id
_entity.type
_entity.pdbx_description
1 polymer ?
#
loop_
_entity_poly.entity_id
_entity_poly.type
_entity_poly.pdbx_seq_one_letter_code
_entity_poly.pdbx_strand_id
1 'polypeptide(L)'
;MFRALFLCLSALAFTSQVLALGFNFTGVPTNITLQQLLDVPAGVYLSNCQSPCGPLNTTVAACTNDACLCTAAVSAQLTTCEQCMFNELVAANMKQPDPRVGTNVGLAAYQAACGTAANVTLPALALAIAPGWEGPTDIILNTPATVVVVGFGAILGGSALLLLSNI
;
A
#
# COMPACT_ATOMS: atom_id res chain seq x y z
N MET A 1 -7.56 56.74 13.14
CA MET A 1 -6.45 55.79 13.42
C MET A 1 -6.91 54.33 13.61
N PHE A 2 -8.19 54.05 13.84
CA PHE A 2 -8.72 52.68 14.06
C PHE A 2 -8.94 51.81 12.80
N ARG A 3 -8.79 52.37 11.59
CA ARG A 3 -9.05 51.65 10.32
C ARG A 3 -7.86 50.83 9.81
N ALA A 4 -6.64 51.13 10.26
CA ALA A 4 -5.42 50.42 9.84
C ALA A 4 -5.26 49.05 10.54
N LEU A 5 -5.88 48.86 11.70
CA LEU A 5 -5.72 47.64 12.51
C LEU A 5 -6.57 46.46 11.99
N PHE A 6 -7.67 46.75 11.29
CA PHE A 6 -8.54 45.72 10.70
C PHE A 6 -7.97 45.07 9.43
N LEU A 7 -7.09 45.78 8.69
CA LEU A 7 -6.47 45.24 7.48
C LEU A 7 -5.30 44.29 7.75
N CYS A 8 -4.65 44.39 8.91
CA CYS A 8 -3.60 43.44 9.30
C CYS A 8 -4.19 42.11 9.82
N LEU A 9 -5.37 42.12 10.45
CA LEU A 9 -5.99 40.88 10.95
C LEU A 9 -6.59 40.00 9.83
N SER A 10 -7.01 40.59 8.70
CA SER A 10 -7.54 39.83 7.56
C SER A 10 -6.46 39.16 6.69
N ALA A 11 -5.19 39.53 6.84
CA ALA A 11 -4.09 38.92 6.10
C ALA A 11 -3.59 37.59 6.72
N LEU A 12 -3.95 37.30 7.98
CA LEU A 12 -3.64 36.02 8.63
C LEU A 12 -4.70 34.92 8.36
N ALA A 13 -5.77 35.22 7.62
CA ALA A 13 -6.85 34.27 7.35
C ALA A 13 -6.67 33.43 6.07
N PHE A 14 -5.53 33.53 5.37
CA PHE A 14 -5.31 32.88 4.07
C PHE A 14 -4.24 31.78 4.04
N THR A 15 -3.96 31.09 5.16
CA THR A 15 -3.01 29.95 5.15
C THR A 15 -3.62 28.62 5.62
N SER A 16 -4.94 28.48 5.64
CA SER A 16 -5.58 27.17 5.76
C SER A 16 -6.03 26.67 4.39
N GLN A 17 -5.10 26.57 3.44
CA GLN A 17 -5.30 25.59 2.38
C GLN A 17 -5.05 24.24 3.03
N VAL A 18 -6.15 23.62 3.44
CA VAL A 18 -6.18 22.29 4.02
C VAL A 18 -5.38 21.39 3.08
N LEU A 19 -4.45 20.65 3.66
CA LEU A 19 -3.65 19.60 3.03
C LEU A 19 -4.57 18.65 2.24
N ALA A 20 -4.82 18.95 0.97
CA ALA A 20 -5.90 18.35 0.19
C ALA A 20 -5.39 17.76 -1.11
N LEU A 21 -4.18 17.17 -1.08
CA LEU A 21 -3.76 16.22 -2.09
C LEU A 21 -4.65 14.97 -1.98
N GLY A 22 -5.81 15.08 -2.61
CA GLY A 22 -6.84 14.06 -2.65
C GLY A 22 -6.66 13.17 -3.86
N PHE A 23 -6.67 11.86 -3.64
CA PHE A 23 -6.68 10.87 -4.71
C PHE A 23 -7.63 9.72 -4.40
N ASN A 24 -8.06 9.03 -5.46
CA ASN A 24 -8.93 7.87 -5.37
C ASN A 24 -8.22 6.67 -5.99
N PHE A 25 -8.38 5.51 -5.37
CA PHE A 25 -7.96 4.24 -5.92
C PHE A 25 -8.96 3.13 -5.56
N THR A 26 -8.88 2.04 -6.31
CA THR A 26 -9.75 0.87 -6.17
C THR A 26 -9.73 0.32 -4.74
N GLY A 27 -10.90 0.20 -4.12
CA GLY A 27 -11.04 -0.29 -2.74
C GLY A 27 -11.44 0.78 -1.73
N VAL A 28 -11.40 2.07 -2.11
CA VAL A 28 -11.88 3.15 -1.24
C VAL A 28 -12.89 4.04 -1.98
N PRO A 29 -14.10 4.24 -1.43
CA PRO A 29 -15.20 4.88 -2.17
C PRO A 29 -15.13 6.42 -2.22
N THR A 30 -14.22 7.05 -1.48
CA THR A 30 -14.14 8.51 -1.36
C THR A 30 -12.74 9.03 -1.70
N ASN A 31 -12.65 10.32 -2.02
CA ASN A 31 -11.39 11.01 -2.22
C ASN A 31 -10.61 11.03 -0.90
N ILE A 32 -9.42 10.42 -0.88
CA ILE A 32 -8.61 10.24 0.33
C ILE A 32 -7.43 11.20 0.28
N THR A 33 -7.14 11.87 1.39
CA THR A 33 -5.89 12.65 1.51
C THR A 33 -4.71 11.75 1.87
N LEU A 34 -3.49 12.20 1.61
CA LEU A 34 -2.28 11.46 2.03
C LEU A 34 -2.29 11.13 3.54
N GLN A 35 -2.82 12.03 4.37
CA GLN A 35 -2.92 11.83 5.82
C GLN A 35 -3.91 10.72 6.18
N GLN A 36 -5.01 10.60 5.43
CA GLN A 36 -5.96 9.50 5.57
C GLN A 36 -5.43 8.19 4.97
N LEU A 37 -4.50 8.25 4.01
CA LEU A 37 -3.79 7.05 3.54
C LEU A 37 -2.91 6.47 4.68
N LEU A 38 -2.27 7.33 5.46
CA LEU A 38 -1.48 6.93 6.64
C LEU A 38 -2.33 6.53 7.84
N ASP A 39 -3.59 6.93 7.90
CA ASP A 39 -4.53 6.56 8.96
C ASP A 39 -5.08 5.15 8.74
N VAL A 40 -4.18 4.17 8.90
CA VAL A 40 -4.45 2.74 8.78
C VAL A 40 -4.81 2.18 10.17
N PRO A 41 -5.80 1.26 10.29
CA PRO A 41 -6.09 0.59 11.54
C PRO A 41 -4.83 -0.04 12.15
N ALA A 42 -4.64 0.15 13.46
CA ALA A 42 -3.51 -0.39 14.19
C ALA A 42 -3.47 -1.92 14.09
N GLY A 43 -2.28 -2.46 13.78
CA GLY A 43 -2.03 -3.89 13.68
C GLY A 43 -0.54 -4.19 13.74
N VAL A 44 -0.21 -5.49 13.74
CA VAL A 44 1.18 -5.98 13.83
C VAL A 44 2.06 -5.44 12.68
N TYR A 45 1.45 -5.23 11.51
CA TYR A 45 2.07 -4.62 10.33
C TYR A 45 2.41 -3.13 10.52
N LEU A 46 1.68 -2.41 11.37
CA LEU A 46 1.93 -0.99 11.62
C LEU A 46 2.93 -0.80 12.76
N SER A 47 2.86 -1.63 13.81
CA SER A 47 3.78 -1.53 14.96
C SER A 47 5.23 -1.74 14.56
N ASN A 48 5.50 -2.70 13.67
CA ASN A 48 6.85 -2.99 13.20
C ASN A 48 7.37 -1.95 12.19
N CYS A 49 6.45 -1.24 11.52
CA CYS A 49 6.75 -0.23 10.51
C CYS A 49 6.65 1.21 11.01
N GLN A 50 6.50 1.46 12.31
CA GLN A 50 6.47 2.82 12.85
C GLN A 50 7.79 3.58 12.62
N SER A 51 8.94 2.90 12.61
CA SER A 51 10.23 3.54 12.37
C SER A 51 10.34 4.15 10.96
N PRO A 52 10.00 3.44 9.86
CA PRO A 52 10.00 4.03 8.53
C PRO A 52 8.81 4.97 8.26
N CYS A 53 7.65 4.76 8.89
CA CYS A 53 6.45 5.57 8.67
C CYS A 53 6.36 6.85 9.55
N GLY A 54 7.09 6.89 10.67
CA GLY A 54 7.09 8.03 11.60
C GLY A 54 7.57 9.35 10.98
N PRO A 55 8.73 9.37 10.29
CA PRO A 55 9.24 10.57 9.61
C PRO A 55 8.27 11.10 8.54
N LEU A 56 7.55 10.20 7.88
CA LEU A 56 6.55 10.55 6.88
C LEU A 56 5.40 11.33 7.52
N ASN A 57 4.84 10.85 8.63
CA ASN A 57 3.74 11.54 9.32
C ASN A 57 4.17 12.95 9.80
N THR A 58 5.41 13.09 10.29
CA THR A 58 5.93 14.43 10.67
C THR A 58 6.11 15.35 9.47
N THR A 59 6.57 14.83 8.33
CA THR A 59 6.79 15.63 7.11
C THR A 59 5.45 16.06 6.50
N VAL A 60 4.48 15.15 6.47
CA VAL A 60 3.11 15.40 6.01
C VAL A 60 2.42 16.44 6.89
N ALA A 61 2.55 16.34 8.22
CA ALA A 61 2.00 17.32 9.16
C ALA A 61 2.67 18.71 9.08
N ALA A 62 3.94 18.77 8.67
CA ALA A 62 4.68 20.01 8.50
C ALA A 62 4.42 20.71 7.14
N CYS A 63 3.84 20.00 6.17
CA CYS A 63 3.56 20.57 4.86
C CYS A 63 2.31 21.44 4.86
N THR A 64 2.36 22.56 4.14
CA THR A 64 1.24 23.52 4.02
C THR A 64 0.66 23.61 2.61
N ASN A 65 1.30 22.99 1.61
CA ASN A 65 0.92 23.03 0.20
C ASN A 65 1.16 21.66 -0.45
N ASP A 66 0.43 21.36 -1.52
CA ASP A 66 0.56 20.10 -2.27
C ASP A 66 1.97 19.91 -2.87
N ALA A 67 2.65 21.00 -3.24
CA ALA A 67 4.02 20.96 -3.72
C ALA A 67 5.04 20.45 -2.67
N CYS A 68 4.75 20.67 -1.37
CA CYS A 68 5.59 20.17 -0.28
C CYS A 68 5.42 18.65 -0.10
N LEU A 69 4.21 18.15 -0.33
CA LEU A 69 3.95 16.72 -0.32
C LEU A 69 4.64 16.05 -1.51
N CYS A 70 4.56 16.64 -2.70
CA CYS A 70 5.08 16.08 -3.94
C CYS A 70 6.59 16.19 -4.14
N THR A 71 7.37 15.88 -3.10
CA THR A 71 8.83 15.85 -3.16
C THR A 71 9.35 14.41 -3.27
N ALA A 72 10.54 14.26 -3.87
CA ALA A 72 11.22 12.97 -3.97
C ALA A 72 11.52 12.33 -2.60
N ALA A 73 11.69 13.16 -1.56
CA ALA A 73 11.90 12.69 -0.19
C ALA A 73 10.65 12.03 0.39
N VAL A 74 9.48 12.68 0.26
CA VAL A 74 8.19 12.14 0.74
C VAL A 74 7.82 10.88 -0.04
N SER A 75 8.02 10.86 -1.36
CA SER A 75 7.73 9.68 -2.18
C SER A 75 8.63 8.49 -1.79
N ALA A 76 9.93 8.72 -1.52
CA ALA A 76 10.84 7.67 -1.07
C ALA A 76 10.48 7.14 0.33
N GLN A 77 10.11 8.03 1.25
CA GLN A 77 9.65 7.66 2.59
C GLN A 77 8.33 6.88 2.53
N LEU A 78 7.39 7.29 1.69
CA LEU A 78 6.13 6.60 1.46
C LEU A 78 6.38 5.19 0.89
N THR A 79 7.21 5.05 -0.15
CA THR A 79 7.55 3.72 -0.67
C THR A 79 8.21 2.83 0.40
N THR A 80 9.09 3.39 1.23
CA THR A 80 9.77 2.62 2.29
C THR A 80 8.79 2.17 3.38
N CYS A 81 7.84 3.04 3.76
CA CYS A 81 6.78 2.73 4.70
C CYS A 81 5.87 1.62 4.15
N GLU A 82 5.36 1.78 2.93
CA GLU A 82 4.51 0.79 2.26
C GLU A 82 5.23 -0.55 2.04
N GLN A 83 6.52 -0.51 1.68
CA GLN A 83 7.33 -1.72 1.52
C GLN A 83 7.48 -2.49 2.84
N CYS A 84 7.67 -1.79 3.95
CA CYS A 84 7.74 -2.42 5.26
C CYS A 84 6.41 -3.12 5.59
N MET A 85 5.29 -2.43 5.40
CA MET A 85 3.98 -3.01 5.71
C MET A 85 3.67 -4.21 4.83
N PHE A 86 4.04 -4.16 3.55
CA PHE A 86 3.90 -5.28 2.62
C PHE A 86 4.76 -6.48 3.04
N ASN A 87 6.02 -6.26 3.44
CA ASN A 87 6.90 -7.32 3.91
C ASN A 87 6.33 -7.99 5.18
N GLU A 88 5.78 -7.23 6.12
CA GLU A 88 5.15 -7.77 7.34
C GLU A 88 3.90 -8.57 7.03
N LEU A 89 3.06 -8.11 6.08
CA LEU A 89 1.88 -8.87 5.64
C LEU A 89 2.28 -10.23 5.03
N VAL A 90 3.34 -10.25 4.22
CA VAL A 90 3.87 -11.48 3.62
C VAL A 90 4.48 -12.38 4.70
N ALA A 91 5.31 -11.85 5.60
CA ALA A 91 5.93 -12.61 6.67
C ALA A 91 4.89 -13.26 7.60
N ALA A 92 3.80 -12.55 7.89
CA ALA A 92 2.70 -13.05 8.71
C ALA A 92 1.73 -13.95 7.93
N ASN A 93 1.89 -14.12 6.61
CA ASN A 93 0.95 -14.83 5.72
C ASN A 93 -0.50 -14.37 5.91
N MET A 94 -0.71 -13.07 6.09
CA MET A 94 -2.02 -12.50 6.33
C MET A 94 -2.56 -11.85 5.05
N LYS A 95 -3.85 -12.03 4.80
CA LYS A 95 -4.53 -11.22 3.78
C LYS A 95 -4.50 -9.75 4.21
N GLN A 96 -4.27 -8.87 3.23
CA GLN A 96 -4.33 -7.43 3.42
C GLN A 96 -5.67 -7.02 4.06
N PRO A 97 -5.67 -6.47 5.28
CA PRO A 97 -6.90 -6.15 6.03
C PRO A 97 -7.59 -4.88 5.53
N ASP A 98 -6.81 -3.95 4.97
CA ASP A 98 -7.29 -2.68 4.42
C ASP A 98 -6.61 -2.40 3.07
N PRO A 99 -7.35 -1.99 2.02
CA PRO A 99 -6.81 -1.68 0.69
C PRO A 99 -5.73 -0.59 0.66
N ARG A 100 -5.56 0.17 1.75
CA ARG A 100 -4.53 1.20 1.92
C ARG A 100 -3.15 0.66 2.31
N VAL A 101 -3.06 -0.59 2.77
CA VAL A 101 -1.81 -1.15 3.32
C VAL A 101 -1.00 -1.90 2.27
N GLY A 102 0.24 -1.47 2.01
CA GLY A 102 1.15 -2.15 1.09
C GLY A 102 0.67 -2.07 -0.36
N THR A 103 0.06 -0.95 -0.76
CA THR A 103 -0.68 -0.85 -2.03
C THR A 103 0.11 -0.16 -3.14
N ASN A 104 0.41 -0.91 -4.20
CA ASN A 104 0.96 -0.33 -5.44
C ASN A 104 -0.02 0.66 -6.10
N VAL A 105 -1.32 0.42 -5.97
CA VAL A 105 -2.34 1.28 -6.58
C VAL A 105 -2.41 2.63 -5.85
N GLY A 106 -2.25 2.65 -4.53
CA GLY A 106 -2.16 3.91 -3.77
C GLY A 106 -0.92 4.72 -4.11
N LEU A 107 0.24 4.08 -4.28
CA LEU A 107 1.46 4.76 -4.74
C LEU A 107 1.31 5.37 -6.15
N ALA A 108 0.68 4.64 -7.08
CA ALA A 108 0.40 5.14 -8.43
C ALA A 108 -0.61 6.31 -8.40
N ALA A 109 -1.64 6.24 -7.55
CA ALA A 109 -2.61 7.31 -7.38
C ALA A 109 -1.97 8.57 -6.77
N TYR A 110 -1.07 8.41 -5.80
CA TYR A 110 -0.27 9.50 -5.24
C TYR A 110 0.63 10.16 -6.30
N GLN A 111 1.33 9.36 -7.11
CA GLN A 111 2.15 9.87 -8.22
C GLN A 111 1.31 10.68 -9.22
N ALA A 112 0.13 10.17 -9.59
CA ALA A 112 -0.79 10.87 -10.48
C ALA A 112 -1.30 12.18 -9.88
N ALA A 113 -1.64 12.19 -8.58
CA ALA A 113 -2.08 13.38 -7.86
C ALA A 113 -0.99 14.46 -7.81
N CYS A 114 0.27 14.08 -7.65
CA CYS A 114 1.38 15.02 -7.71
C CYS A 114 1.60 15.63 -9.09
N GLY A 115 1.34 14.87 -10.15
CA GLY A 115 1.35 15.38 -11.51
C GLY A 115 0.23 16.40 -11.76
N THR A 116 -0.96 16.19 -11.20
CA THR A 116 -2.12 17.08 -11.44
C THR A 116 -2.16 18.30 -10.50
N ALA A 117 -1.83 18.14 -9.22
CA ALA A 117 -1.95 19.19 -8.21
C ALA A 117 -0.70 20.09 -8.12
N ALA A 118 0.49 19.50 -8.26
CA ALA A 118 1.77 20.22 -8.11
C ALA A 118 2.53 20.39 -9.45
N ASN A 119 2.05 19.79 -10.54
CA ASN A 119 2.76 19.73 -11.82
C ASN A 119 4.19 19.17 -11.69
N VAL A 120 4.38 18.22 -10.77
CA VAL A 120 5.66 17.55 -10.51
C VAL A 120 5.61 16.12 -11.01
N THR A 121 6.59 15.73 -11.82
CA THR A 121 6.77 14.35 -12.27
C THR A 121 7.70 13.61 -11.31
N LEU A 122 7.11 12.74 -10.49
CA LEU A 122 7.85 11.81 -9.65
C LEU A 122 8.27 10.58 -10.48
N PRO A 123 9.40 9.93 -10.15
CA PRO A 123 9.76 8.64 -10.73
C PRO A 123 8.70 7.59 -10.40
N ALA A 124 8.56 6.55 -11.23
CA ALA A 124 7.58 5.49 -11.00
C ALA A 124 7.76 4.85 -9.62
N LEU A 125 6.73 4.92 -8.79
CA LEU A 125 6.71 4.29 -7.48
C LEU A 125 6.13 2.88 -7.61
N ALA A 126 6.91 1.88 -7.22
CA ALA A 126 6.48 0.49 -7.16
C ALA A 126 7.09 -0.19 -5.93
N LEU A 127 6.30 -1.02 -5.26
CA LEU A 127 6.78 -1.93 -4.23
C LEU A 127 7.59 -3.04 -4.88
N ALA A 128 8.74 -3.33 -4.27
CA ALA A 128 9.54 -4.50 -4.59
C ALA A 128 8.88 -5.76 -4.01
N ILE A 129 9.20 -6.90 -4.63
CA ILE A 129 8.82 -8.21 -4.12
C ILE A 129 9.43 -8.40 -2.73
N ALA A 130 8.60 -8.77 -1.75
CA ALA A 130 9.05 -9.03 -0.40
C ALA A 130 10.02 -10.22 -0.36
N PRO A 131 11.08 -10.17 0.47
CA PRO A 131 12.00 -11.28 0.62
C PRO A 131 11.27 -12.50 1.18
N GLY A 132 11.26 -13.60 0.42
CA GLY A 132 10.53 -14.84 0.79
C GLY A 132 9.12 -14.95 0.22
N TRP A 133 8.66 -13.99 -0.58
CA TRP A 133 7.43 -14.16 -1.35
C TRP A 133 7.70 -15.05 -2.57
N GLU A 134 7.26 -16.30 -2.53
CA GLU A 134 7.31 -17.28 -3.64
C GLU A 134 6.30 -16.97 -4.76
N GLY A 135 5.91 -15.70 -4.92
CA GLY A 135 4.83 -15.28 -5.82
C GLY A 135 3.45 -15.71 -5.32
N PRO A 136 2.39 -15.39 -6.08
CA PRO A 136 1.12 -16.06 -5.93
C PRO A 136 1.33 -17.48 -6.44
N THR A 137 1.88 -18.34 -5.60
CA THR A 137 1.53 -19.76 -5.61
C THR A 137 0.10 -19.87 -5.09
N ASP A 138 -0.82 -19.22 -5.81
CA ASP A 138 -2.11 -19.81 -6.14
C ASP A 138 -1.77 -21.09 -6.91
N ILE A 139 -1.25 -22.06 -6.17
CA ILE A 139 -1.67 -23.43 -6.33
C ILE A 139 -3.17 -23.35 -6.08
N ILE A 140 -3.91 -22.95 -7.11
CA ILE A 140 -5.28 -23.38 -7.34
C ILE A 140 -5.13 -24.89 -7.55
N LEU A 141 -4.84 -25.58 -6.45
CA LEU A 141 -5.37 -26.88 -6.21
C LEU A 141 -6.87 -26.60 -6.13
N ASN A 142 -7.49 -26.56 -7.31
CA ASN A 142 -8.85 -27.01 -7.47
C ASN A 142 -8.85 -28.36 -6.74
N THR A 143 -9.33 -28.37 -5.50
CA THR A 143 -9.38 -29.55 -4.64
C THR A 143 -10.02 -30.73 -5.37
N PRO A 144 -11.06 -30.54 -6.22
CA PRO A 144 -11.51 -31.59 -7.12
C PRO A 144 -10.43 -32.12 -8.08
N ALA A 145 -9.70 -31.26 -8.79
CA ALA A 145 -8.70 -31.66 -9.77
C ALA A 145 -7.54 -32.42 -9.13
N THR A 146 -7.11 -32.04 -7.93
CA THR A 146 -6.04 -32.76 -7.22
C THR A 146 -6.49 -34.13 -6.73
N VAL A 147 -7.70 -34.22 -6.19
CA VAL A 147 -8.26 -35.51 -5.75
C VAL A 147 -8.38 -36.47 -6.93
N VAL A 148 -8.76 -35.96 -8.11
CA VAL A 148 -8.84 -36.76 -9.34
C VAL A 148 -7.46 -37.26 -9.75
N VAL A 149 -6.46 -36.39 -9.85
CA VAL A 149 -5.10 -36.78 -10.29
C VAL A 149 -4.45 -37.74 -9.30
N VAL A 150 -4.55 -37.48 -7.99
CA VAL A 150 -4.02 -38.37 -6.95
C VAL A 150 -4.77 -39.70 -6.91
N GLY A 151 -6.10 -39.68 -7.09
CA GLY A 151 -6.93 -40.89 -7.12
C GLY A 151 -6.58 -41.81 -8.29
N PHE A 152 -6.51 -41.28 -9.51
CA PHE A 152 -6.12 -42.07 -10.68
C PHE A 152 -4.66 -42.54 -10.59
N GLY A 153 -3.75 -41.71 -10.08
CA GLY A 153 -2.36 -42.10 -9.84
C GLY A 153 -2.24 -43.26 -8.84
N ALA A 154 -3.01 -43.23 -7.75
CA ALA A 154 -3.04 -44.30 -6.76
C ALA A 154 -3.62 -45.61 -7.30
N ILE A 155 -4.68 -45.54 -8.12
CA ILE A 155 -5.30 -46.73 -8.72
C ILE A 155 -4.36 -47.37 -9.76
N LEU A 156 -3.75 -46.57 -10.62
CA LEU A 156 -2.83 -47.06 -11.65
C LEU A 156 -1.51 -47.57 -11.04
N GLY A 157 -0.97 -46.85 -10.05
CA GLY A 157 0.23 -47.28 -9.33
C GLY A 157 -0.01 -48.55 -8.49
N GLY A 158 -1.16 -48.62 -7.79
CA GLY A 158 -1.54 -49.78 -6.98
C GLY A 158 -1.79 -51.02 -7.84
N SER A 159 -2.42 -50.87 -9.00
CA SER A 159 -2.66 -51.99 -9.92
C SER A 159 -1.37 -52.48 -10.58
N ALA A 160 -0.43 -51.60 -10.93
CA ALA A 160 0.90 -52.00 -11.39
C ALA A 160 1.68 -52.78 -10.31
N LEU A 161 1.67 -52.34 -9.05
CA LEU A 161 2.32 -53.05 -7.95
C LEU A 161 1.74 -54.44 -7.71
N LEU A 162 0.42 -54.60 -7.80
CA LEU A 162 -0.25 -55.91 -7.67
C LEU A 162 0.12 -56.86 -8.81
N LEU A 163 0.26 -56.35 -10.04
CA LEU A 163 0.70 -57.15 -11.18
C LEU A 163 2.16 -57.58 -11.03
N LEU A 164 3.06 -56.68 -10.61
CA LEU A 164 4.46 -57.01 -10.36
C LEU A 164 4.68 -57.94 -9.16
N SER A 165 3.74 -58.02 -8.22
CA SER A 165 3.83 -58.90 -7.05
C SER A 165 3.26 -60.31 -7.30
N ASN A 166 2.63 -60.54 -8.45
CA ASN A 166 2.04 -61.83 -8.86
C ASN A 166 2.70 -62.44 -10.10
N ILE A 167 3.78 -61.83 -10.60
CA ILE A 167 4.72 -62.44 -11.55
C ILE A 167 5.94 -62.97 -10.78
#